data_AF-A0A4P5TNT0-F1
#
_entry.id   AF-A0A4P5TNT0-F1
#
_cell.length_a   1.000
_cell.length_b   1.000
_cell.length_c   1.000
_cell.angle_alpha   90.00
_cell.angle_beta   90.00
_cell.angle_gamma   90.00
#
_symmetry.space_group_name_H-M   'P 1'
#
loop_
_entity.id
_entity.type
_entity.pdbx_description
1 polymer ?
#
loop_
_entity_poly.entity_id
_entity_poly.type
_entity_poly.pdbx_seq_one_letter_code
_entity_poly.pdbx_strand_id
1 'polypeptide(L)' 'MTLKNIVWKEGKYFVAQCLNVEVSSFGKTKNEALKNLDEALELYFEDGNVKKPLKVLQAEVVSMRVKYA' A
#
# COMPACT_ATOMS: atom_id res chain seq x y z
N MET A 1 11.43 -6.21 -9.06
CA MET A 1 10.06 -5.82 -9.50
C MET A 1 9.77 -4.44 -8.94
N THR A 2 9.03 -3.58 -9.65
CA THR A 2 8.65 -2.25 -9.14
C THR A 2 7.14 -2.19 -8.94
N LEU A 3 6.72 -1.99 -7.69
CA LEU A 3 5.31 -1.83 -7.32
C LEU A 3 4.98 -0.34 -7.12
N LYS A 4 3.70 0.00 -7.24
CA LYS A 4 3.19 1.34 -6.99
C LYS A 4 2.51 1.36 -5.64
N ASN A 5 2.91 2.30 -4.79
CA ASN A 5 2.40 2.43 -3.44
C ASN A 5 1.85 3.85 -3.24
N ILE A 6 0.81 3.96 -2.42
CA ILE A 6 0.29 5.24 -1.92
C ILE A 6 0.62 5.36 -0.44
N VAL A 7 0.85 6.59 0.02
CA VAL A 7 1.12 6.88 1.43
C VAL A 7 0.30 8.08 1.86
N TRP A 8 -0.39 7.97 2.98
CA TRP A 8 -1.13 9.07 3.61
C TRP A 8 -0.90 9.08 5.11
N LYS A 9 -1.25 10.21 5.74
CA LYS A 9 -1.17 10.37 7.19
C LYS A 9 -2.53 10.05 7.81
N GLU A 10 -2.52 9.19 8.81
CA GLU A 10 -3.69 8.81 9.59
C GLU A 10 -3.42 9.06 11.08
N GLY A 11 -3.96 10.17 11.60
CA GLY A 11 -3.67 10.63 12.96
C GLY A 11 -2.18 10.86 13.20
N LYS A 12 -1.59 10.07 14.10
CA LYS A 12 -0.17 10.12 14.48
C LYS A 12 0.74 9.22 13.62
N TYR A 13 0.16 8.43 12.72
CA TYR A 13 0.88 7.44 11.91
C TYR A 13 0.79 7.78 10.42
N PHE A 14 1.65 7.15 9.64
CA PHE A 14 1.58 7.07 8.20
C PHE A 14 1.17 5.66 7.81
N VAL A 15 0.26 5.55 6.85
CA VAL A 15 -0.16 4.28 6.25
C VAL A 15 0.43 4.23 4.85
N ALA A 16 1.04 3.11 4.50
CA ALA A 16 1.55 2.81 3.17
C ALA A 16 0.82 1.58 2.61
N GLN A 17 0.28 1.68 1.40
CA GLN A 17 -0.45 0.59 0.78
C GLN A 17 0.08 0.31 -0.62
N CYS A 18 0.29 -0.97 -0.93
CA CYS A 18 0.56 -1.42 -2.28
C CYS A 18 -0.72 -1.40 -3.12
N LEU A 19 -0.62 -0.87 -4.33
CA LEU A 19 -1.74 -0.85 -5.27
C LEU A 19 -1.80 -2.12 -6.14
N ASN A 20 -0.74 -2.91 -6.16
CA ASN A 20 -0.62 -4.08 -7.00
C ASN A 20 -1.12 -5.37 -6.32
N VAL A 21 -1.14 -5.40 -4.98
CA VAL A 21 -1.56 -6.52 -4.14
C VAL A 21 -2.24 -5.98 -2.88
N GLU A 22 -3.01 -6.83 -2.20
CA GLU A 22 -3.74 -6.48 -0.97
C GLU A 22 -2.82 -6.46 0.27
N VAL A 23 -1.73 -5.68 0.21
CA VAL A 23 -0.76 -5.54 1.30
C VAL A 23 -0.61 -4.06 1.66
N SER A 24 -0.64 -3.79 2.97
CA SER A 24 -0.42 -2.47 3.54
C SER A 24 0.37 -2.57 4.83
N SER A 25 1.00 -1.47 5.22
CA SER A 25 1.71 -1.32 6.48
C SER A 25 1.58 0.11 7.01
N PHE A 26 2.10 0.35 8.22
CA PHE A 26 2.06 1.67 8.86
C PHE A 26 3.31 1.91 9.72
N GLY A 27 3.54 3.18 10.08
CA GLY A 27 4.67 3.60 10.90
C GLY A 27 4.50 5.03 11.44
N LYS A 28 5.30 5.44 12.42
CA LYS A 28 5.27 6.82 12.97
C LYS A 28 5.81 7.83 11.97
N THR A 29 6.62 7.37 11.02
CA THR A 29 7.15 8.19 9.92
C THR A 29 6.81 7.56 8.56
N LYS A 30 6.82 8.38 7.50
CA LYS A 30 6.67 7.88 6.12
C LYS A 30 7.70 6.81 5.77
N ASN A 31 8.95 6.98 6.19
CA ASN A 31 10.03 6.02 5.91
C ASN A 31 9.81 4.70 6.63
N GLU A 32 9.38 4.75 7.89
CA GLU A 32 9.05 3.55 8.67
C GLU A 32 7.88 2.78 8.04
N ALA A 33 6.80 3.47 7.65
CA ALA A 33 5.67 2.84 6.98
C ALA A 33 6.07 2.17 5.65
N LEU A 34 6.96 2.80 4.87
CA LEU A 34 7.49 2.23 3.64
C LEU A 34 8.43 1.05 3.87
N LYS A 35 9.30 1.11 4.89
CA LYS A 35 10.19 -0.01 5.28
C LYS A 35 9.37 -1.22 5.72
N ASN A 36 8.37 -1.00 6.58
CA ASN A 36 7.50 -2.07 7.05
C ASN A 36 6.63 -2.65 5.91
N LEU A 37 6.28 -1.82 4.91
CA LEU A 37 5.58 -2.30 3.71
C LEU A 37 6.49 -3.19 2.85
N ASP A 38 7.76 -2.82 2.71
CA ASP A 38 8.75 -3.59 1.96
C ASP A 38 8.93 -4.99 2.55
N GLU A 39 9.17 -5.08 3.87
CA GLU A 39 9.29 -6.35 4.60
C GLU A 39 8.00 -7.20 4.47
N ALA A 40 6.83 -6.58 4.55
CA ALA A 40 5.56 -7.29 4.38
C ALA A 40 5.36 -7.82 2.94
N LEU A 41 5.84 -7.09 1.94
CA LEU A 41 5.80 -7.53 0.55
C LEU A 41 6.79 -8.68 0.29
N GLU A 42 7.98 -8.63 0.88
CA GLU A 42 8.95 -9.74 0.80
C GLU A 42 8.31 -11.04 1.31
N LEU A 43 7.72 -11.00 2.51
CA LEU A 43 7.00 -12.14 3.10
C LEU A 43 5.82 -12.59 2.23
N TYR A 44 5.08 -11.64 1.65
CA TYR A 44 3.97 -11.97 0.75
C TYR A 44 4.45 -12.78 -0.47
N PHE A 45 5.59 -12.42 -1.08
CA PHE A 45 6.07 -13.08 -2.29
C PHE A 45 6.90 -14.35 -2.02
N GLU A 46 7.35 -14.59 -0.79
CA GLU A 46 8.23 -15.72 -0.42
C GLU A 46 7.58 -17.09 -0.71
N ASP A 47 6.29 -17.26 -0.40
CA ASP A 47 5.61 -18.56 -0.51
C ASP A 47 5.23 -18.98 -1.95
N GLY A 48 5.48 -18.13 -2.95
CA GLY A 48 5.31 -18.43 -4.40
C GLY A 48 3.87 -18.74 -4.87
N ASN A 49 2.93 -18.96 -3.96
CA ASN A 49 1.52 -19.25 -4.20
C ASN A 49 0.63 -18.00 -4.25
N VAL A 50 1.26 -16.82 -4.38
CA VAL A 50 0.54 -15.56 -4.42
C VAL A 50 0.01 -15.24 -5.80
N LYS A 51 -1.14 -14.57 -5.82
CA LYS A 51 -1.76 -14.07 -7.04
C LYS A 51 -0.79 -13.13 -7.75
N LYS A 52 -0.79 -13.17 -9.08
CA LYS A 52 0.01 -12.25 -9.90
C LYS A 52 -0.37 -10.80 -9.55
N PRO A 53 0.60 -9.92 -9.28
CA PRO A 53 0.31 -8.53 -8.97
C PRO A 53 -0.41 -7.82 -10.11
N LEU A 54 -1.39 -6.99 -9.78
CA LEU A 54 -2.14 -6.19 -10.75
C LEU A 54 -1.24 -5.16 -11.41
N LYS A 55 -1.50 -4.84 -12.69
CA LYS A 55 -0.78 -3.76 -13.39
C LYS A 55 -1.45 -2.42 -13.12
N VAL A 56 -0.77 -1.55 -12.39
CA VAL A 56 -1.25 -0.19 -12.07
C VAL A 56 -0.61 0.81 -13.02
N LEU A 57 -1.38 1.50 -13.85
CA LEU A 57 -0.87 2.43 -14.86
C LEU A 57 -0.83 3.88 -14.38
N GLN A 58 -1.96 4.42 -13.92
CA GLN A 58 -2.12 5.83 -13.54
C GLN A 58 -3.06 5.91 -12.33
N ALA A 59 -2.51 5.75 -11.12
CA ALA A 59 -3.30 5.87 -9.91
C ALA A 59 -3.51 7.36 -9.57
N GLU A 60 -4.75 7.71 -9.24
CA GLU A 60 -5.15 9.07 -8.85
C GLU A 60 -5.99 9.03 -7.58
N VAL A 61 -5.81 10.02 -6.70
CA VAL A 61 -6.67 10.22 -5.53
C VAL A 61 -7.82 11.14 -5.93
N VAL A 62 -9.03 10.58 -5.99
CA VAL A 62 -10.25 11.32 -6.36
C VAL A 62 -11.20 11.42 -5.18
N SER A 63 -11.91 12.55 -5.08
CA SER A 63 -12.93 12.76 -4.04
C SER A 63 -14.31 12.42 -4.58
N MET A 64 -15.11 11.68 -3.80
CA MET A 64 -16.50 11.36 -4.12
C MET A 64 -17.41 11.76 -2.96
N ARG A 65 -18.58 12.35 -3.27
CA ARG A 65 -19.63 12.58 -2.29
C ARG A 65 -20.45 11.31 -2.11
N VAL A 66 -20.54 10.83 -0.88
CA VAL A 66 -21.35 9.68 -0.49
C VAL A 66 -22.62 10.14 0.24
N LYS A 67 -23.76 9.52 -0.06
CA LYS A 67 -25.08 9.95 0.41
C LYS A 67 -25.39 9.52 1.86
N TYR A 68 -24.66 8.53 2.39
CA TYR A 68 -24.99 7.84 3.65
C TYR A 68 -23.78 7.65 4.58
N ALA A 69 -22.71 8.45 4.41
CA ALA A 69 -21.50 8.40 5.25
C ALA A 69 -21.39 9.66 6.11
#